data_AF-A0A1C4ACQ3-F1
#
_entry.id   AF-A0A1C4ACQ3-F1
#
_cell.length_a   1.000
_cell.length_b   1.000
_cell.length_c   1.000
_cell.angle_alpha   90.00
_cell.angle_beta   90.00
_cell.angle_gamma   90.00
#
_symmetry.space_group_name_H-M   'P 1'
#
loop_
_entity.id
_entity.type
_entity.pdbx_description
1 polymer ?
#
loop_
_entity_poly.entity_id
_entity_poly.type
_entity_poly.pdbx_seq_one_letter_code
_entity_poly.pdbx_strand_id
1 'polypeptide(L)'
;MKIFFQLLHKIIRTGVGRTRFVMAVLGLAIATLLMLVAVQTWADFEQLLYNQRNTSDSADFLVINKKVTHTNSADNQHMFSPAELADLQSQPFVKSAGNITSSQYKVAVAAPGNLQFTSEMFFEAVPDSFIDVQDGDWHWQAGNRLVPIILSNDFLNLYNYGFALSQGLPQLSPESVKVIPMQITISNGAHSEQFIGKVVGFSDRIASFLVPQPFMQWANANYGSGQPAATSRVIVKVTDPSNPALVKYLNDHDYTTNQDKLRHSRTKQVVQIIVSVIGFFGLVLLFFAMLVFSMFIQLIVASCRQEIALLVILGAAPGQLRRFLLRQFSPLYLITGVGALLLAAGLQYWTSKALQGHDFYVSPWVSVYTVLSALLIMAAVYVVNVRSIRKYVALYS
;
A
#
# COMPACT_ATOMS: atom_id res chain seq x y z
N MET A 1 7.91 28.04 -52.77
CA MET A 1 8.04 27.04 -51.67
C MET A 1 6.72 26.40 -51.22
N LYS A 2 5.63 27.13 -50.93
CA LYS A 2 4.36 26.51 -50.46
C LYS A 2 3.77 25.44 -51.42
N ILE A 3 3.85 25.67 -52.74
CA ILE A 3 3.34 24.74 -53.77
C ILE A 3 4.17 23.44 -53.84
N PHE A 4 5.49 23.57 -53.72
CA PHE A 4 6.43 22.43 -53.65
C PHE A 4 6.14 21.51 -52.46
N PHE A 5 5.83 22.11 -51.30
CA PHE A 5 5.45 21.38 -50.10
C PHE A 5 4.09 20.68 -50.26
N GLN A 6 3.13 21.29 -50.97
CA GLN A 6 1.82 20.70 -51.26
C GLN A 6 1.89 19.51 -52.22
N LEU A 7 2.73 19.58 -53.25
CA LEU A 7 2.96 18.48 -54.18
C LEU A 7 3.61 17.28 -53.49
N LEU A 8 4.65 17.49 -52.68
CA LEU A 8 5.29 16.40 -51.94
C LEU A 8 4.35 15.78 -50.89
N HIS A 9 3.53 16.60 -50.24
CA HIS A 9 2.48 16.14 -49.32
C HIS A 9 1.44 15.28 -50.04
N LYS A 10 1.04 15.65 -51.26
CA LYS A 10 0.08 14.90 -52.07
C LYS A 10 0.68 13.56 -52.53
N ILE A 11 1.94 13.56 -52.97
CA ILE A 11 2.69 12.38 -53.44
C ILE A 11 2.89 11.35 -52.32
N ILE A 12 3.31 11.77 -51.12
CA ILE A 12 3.47 10.85 -49.97
C ILE A 12 2.13 10.23 -49.57
N ARG A 13 1.04 11.00 -49.67
CA ARG A 13 -0.32 10.56 -49.33
C ARG A 13 -0.92 9.62 -50.38
N THR A 14 -0.47 9.70 -51.63
CA THR A 14 -0.90 8.81 -52.73
C THR A 14 0.02 7.61 -52.94
N GLY A 15 1.32 7.72 -52.63
CA GLY A 15 2.32 6.66 -52.84
C GLY A 15 2.31 5.55 -51.79
N VAL A 16 1.75 5.81 -50.60
CA VAL A 16 1.62 4.80 -49.54
C VAL A 16 0.15 4.59 -49.18
N GLY A 17 -0.29 3.33 -49.23
CA GLY A 17 -1.67 2.97 -48.94
C GLY A 17 -2.12 3.57 -47.60
N ARG A 18 -3.19 4.37 -47.64
CA ARG A 18 -3.77 5.09 -46.48
C ARG A 18 -3.98 4.17 -45.28
N THR A 19 -4.28 2.89 -45.53
CA THR A 19 -4.44 1.83 -44.52
C THR A 19 -3.16 1.54 -43.74
N ARG A 20 -2.00 1.44 -44.41
CA ARG A 20 -0.71 1.14 -43.74
C ARG A 20 -0.27 2.31 -42.84
N PHE A 21 -0.53 3.54 -43.28
CA PHE A 21 -0.29 4.74 -42.48
C PHE A 21 -1.12 4.72 -41.20
N VAL A 22 -2.42 4.51 -41.32
CA VAL A 22 -3.32 4.45 -40.17
C VAL A 22 -2.92 3.33 -39.21
N MET A 23 -2.58 2.14 -39.73
CA MET A 23 -2.12 1.02 -38.89
C MET A 23 -0.84 1.32 -38.12
N ALA A 24 0.17 1.93 -38.76
CA ALA A 24 1.43 2.28 -38.09
C ALA A 24 1.22 3.33 -36.99
N VAL A 25 0.35 4.32 -37.24
CA VAL A 25 0.01 5.38 -36.27
C VAL A 25 -0.80 4.82 -35.10
N LEU A 26 -1.79 3.97 -35.37
CA LEU A 26 -2.58 3.31 -34.34
C LEU A 26 -1.72 2.38 -33.49
N GLY A 27 -0.82 1.61 -34.09
CA GLY A 27 0.11 0.74 -33.35
C GLY A 27 0.98 1.54 -32.38
N LEU A 28 1.55 2.67 -32.83
CA LEU A 28 2.33 3.56 -31.97
C LEU A 28 1.48 4.21 -30.87
N ALA A 29 0.26 4.65 -31.19
CA ALA A 29 -0.66 5.26 -30.23
C ALA A 29 -1.08 4.27 -29.14
N ILE A 30 -1.47 3.05 -29.51
CA ILE A 30 -1.88 1.98 -28.59
C ILE A 30 -0.71 1.58 -27.69
N ALA A 31 0.48 1.36 -28.26
CA ALA A 31 1.64 0.98 -27.46
C ALA A 31 2.06 2.09 -26.48
N THR A 32 2.01 3.35 -26.91
CA THR A 32 2.27 4.51 -26.03
C THR A 32 1.22 4.58 -24.92
N LEU A 33 -0.07 4.42 -25.25
CA LEU A 33 -1.16 4.44 -24.27
C LEU A 33 -1.01 3.33 -23.23
N LEU A 34 -0.76 2.09 -23.66
CA LEU A 34 -0.55 0.95 -22.75
C LEU A 34 0.62 1.19 -21.80
N MET A 35 1.72 1.75 -22.30
CA MET A 35 2.87 2.09 -21.46
C MET A 35 2.52 3.18 -20.44
N LEU A 36 1.82 4.24 -20.85
CA LEU A 36 1.40 5.31 -19.94
C LEU A 36 0.41 4.82 -18.89
N VAL A 37 -0.54 3.97 -19.27
CA VAL A 37 -1.48 3.34 -18.34
C VAL A 37 -0.73 2.47 -17.34
N ALA A 38 0.24 1.65 -17.76
CA ALA A 38 1.02 0.83 -16.84
C ALA A 38 1.79 1.67 -15.81
N VAL A 39 2.44 2.74 -16.24
CA VAL A 39 3.17 3.67 -15.34
C VAL A 39 2.19 4.40 -14.41
N GLN A 40 1.04 4.83 -14.92
CA GLN A 40 0.02 5.51 -14.11
C GLN A 40 -0.55 4.56 -13.05
N THR A 41 -0.96 3.35 -13.43
CA THR A 41 -1.45 2.33 -12.50
C THR A 41 -0.42 1.99 -11.44
N TRP A 42 0.86 1.91 -11.79
CA TRP A 42 1.93 1.73 -10.81
C TRP A 42 2.00 2.88 -9.81
N ALA A 43 1.94 4.13 -10.29
CA ALA A 43 1.96 5.31 -9.43
C ALA A 43 0.70 5.43 -8.55
N ASP A 44 -0.46 5.06 -9.06
CA ASP A 44 -1.71 5.03 -8.29
C ASP A 44 -1.66 3.96 -7.21
N PHE A 45 -1.09 2.80 -7.53
CA PHE A 45 -0.92 1.73 -6.56
C PHE A 45 0.00 2.17 -5.43
N GLU A 46 1.12 2.82 -5.75
CA GLU A 46 2.02 3.42 -4.76
C GLU A 46 1.28 4.43 -3.86
N GLN A 47 0.43 5.30 -4.44
CA GLN A 47 -0.39 6.24 -3.67
C GLN A 47 -1.43 5.53 -2.80
N LEU A 48 -2.10 4.48 -3.30
CA LEU A 48 -3.08 3.72 -2.53
C LEU A 48 -2.42 3.00 -1.35
N LEU A 49 -1.21 2.49 -1.55
CA LEU A 49 -0.48 1.71 -0.57
C LEU A 49 0.11 2.54 0.57
N TYR A 50 0.70 3.69 0.23
CA TYR A 50 1.58 4.43 1.14
C TYR A 50 1.07 5.83 1.51
N ASN A 51 -0.03 6.30 0.92
CA ASN A 51 -0.59 7.60 1.31
C ASN A 51 -1.31 7.48 2.66
N GLN A 52 -0.92 8.35 3.60
CA GLN A 52 -1.45 8.41 4.97
C GLN A 52 -2.97 8.56 5.03
N ARG A 53 -3.60 9.15 4.00
CA ARG A 53 -5.06 9.27 3.90
C ARG A 53 -5.78 7.94 3.67
N ASN A 54 -5.09 6.95 3.12
CA ASN A 54 -5.62 5.63 2.82
C ASN A 54 -5.21 4.57 3.85
N THR A 55 -4.27 4.88 4.75
CA THR A 55 -3.85 3.99 5.84
C THR A 55 -4.64 4.32 7.10
N SER A 56 -5.41 3.35 7.59
CA SER A 56 -6.00 3.44 8.94
C SER A 56 -4.88 3.47 9.98
N ASP A 57 -4.93 4.42 10.92
CA ASP A 57 -3.92 4.63 11.97
C ASP A 57 -3.72 3.39 12.87
N SER A 58 -4.71 2.48 12.89
CA SER A 58 -4.64 1.18 13.57
C SER A 58 -3.88 0.08 12.81
N ALA A 59 -3.59 0.28 11.51
CA ALA A 59 -2.86 -0.68 10.67
C ALA A 59 -1.35 -0.69 10.93
N ASP A 60 -0.81 0.38 11.52
CA ASP A 60 0.63 0.53 11.81
C ASP A 60 1.08 -0.22 13.06
N PHE A 61 0.15 -0.77 13.86
CA PHE A 61 0.46 -1.46 15.10
C PHE A 61 0.35 -2.97 14.95
N LEU A 62 1.42 -3.67 15.33
CA LEU A 62 1.51 -5.13 15.31
C LEU A 62 1.85 -5.64 16.69
N VAL A 63 1.13 -6.68 17.14
CA VAL A 63 1.46 -7.40 18.37
C VAL A 63 2.24 -8.65 17.99
N ILE A 64 3.53 -8.66 18.30
CA ILE A 64 4.46 -9.73 17.99
C ILE A 64 4.60 -10.65 19.21
N ASN A 65 4.58 -11.95 18.97
CA ASN A 65 4.70 -13.01 19.96
C ASN A 65 5.68 -14.06 19.41
N LYS A 66 6.38 -14.81 20.26
CA LYS A 66 7.13 -15.98 19.80
C LYS A 66 6.17 -17.09 19.38
N LYS A 67 6.50 -17.81 18.31
CA LYS A 67 5.69 -18.94 17.87
C LYS A 67 5.70 -20.05 18.93
N VAL A 68 4.52 -20.57 19.25
CA VAL A 68 4.38 -21.72 20.16
C VAL A 68 4.48 -22.99 19.31
N THR A 69 5.52 -23.79 19.56
CA THR A 69 5.76 -25.09 18.91
C THR A 69 5.74 -26.21 19.95
N HIS A 70 5.35 -27.42 19.52
CA HIS A 70 5.20 -28.59 20.39
C HIS A 70 6.46 -28.95 21.21
N THR A 71 7.64 -28.54 20.77
CA THR A 71 8.94 -28.79 21.43
C THR A 71 9.31 -27.74 22.48
N ASN A 72 8.68 -26.56 22.44
CA ASN A 72 9.07 -25.40 23.26
C ASN A 72 8.05 -25.12 24.38
N SER A 73 7.02 -25.96 24.53
CA SER A 73 5.95 -25.80 25.53
C SER A 73 6.39 -25.95 26.99
N ALA A 74 7.62 -26.42 27.22
CA ALA A 74 8.22 -26.55 28.55
C ALA A 74 9.36 -25.55 28.68
N ASP A 75 9.30 -24.77 29.76
CA ASP A 75 10.24 -23.71 30.13
C ASP A 75 10.02 -22.38 29.40
N ASN A 76 10.39 -21.27 30.04
CA ASN A 76 10.11 -19.87 29.67
C ASN A 76 10.64 -19.37 28.29
N GLN A 77 10.88 -20.28 27.34
CA GLN A 77 11.42 -20.05 26.00
C GLN A 77 10.50 -19.23 25.08
N HIS A 78 9.24 -19.05 25.45
CA HIS A 78 8.28 -18.18 24.74
C HIS A 78 8.39 -16.70 25.11
N MET A 79 9.25 -16.35 26.06
CA MET A 79 9.46 -14.97 26.49
C MET A 79 10.56 -14.31 25.66
N PHE A 80 10.40 -13.03 25.38
CA PHE A 80 11.43 -12.20 24.74
C PHE A 80 12.55 -11.88 25.73
N SER A 81 13.79 -12.06 25.29
CA SER A 81 14.97 -11.60 26.00
C SER A 81 15.21 -10.10 25.75
N PRO A 82 15.91 -9.40 26.66
CA PRO A 82 16.26 -7.99 26.45
C PRO A 82 17.06 -7.75 25.16
N ALA A 83 17.91 -8.70 24.77
CA ALA A 83 18.69 -8.62 23.54
C ALA A 83 17.81 -8.70 22.28
N GLU A 84 16.81 -9.59 22.25
CA GLU A 84 15.85 -9.68 21.15
C GLU A 84 14.98 -8.42 21.03
N LEU A 85 14.58 -7.85 22.16
CA LEU A 85 13.84 -6.58 22.17
C LEU A 85 14.67 -5.43 21.60
N ALA A 86 15.96 -5.36 21.97
CA ALA A 86 16.88 -4.35 21.45
C ALA A 86 17.13 -4.55 19.94
N ASP A 87 17.29 -5.79 19.49
CA ASP A 87 17.44 -6.11 18.07
C ASP A 87 16.19 -5.70 17.28
N LEU A 88 14.98 -6.07 17.75
CA LEU A 88 13.72 -5.70 17.13
C LEU A 88 13.55 -4.18 17.06
N GLN A 89 13.93 -3.44 18.11
CA GLN A 89 13.90 -1.98 18.14
C GLN A 89 14.90 -1.32 17.18
N SER A 90 16.01 -1.99 16.87
CA SER A 90 17.04 -1.46 15.96
C SER A 90 16.68 -1.58 14.48
N GLN A 91 15.64 -2.36 14.15
CA GLN A 91 15.26 -2.61 12.76
C GLN A 91 14.70 -1.36 12.07
N PRO A 92 15.07 -1.08 10.81
CA PRO A 92 14.70 0.16 10.11
C PRO A 92 13.20 0.28 9.80
N PHE A 93 12.45 -0.82 9.91
CA PHE A 93 11.00 -0.84 9.70
C PHE A 93 10.20 -0.59 10.99
N VAL A 94 10.85 -0.53 12.16
CA VAL A 94 10.21 -0.25 13.45
C VAL A 94 10.35 1.25 13.78
N LYS A 95 9.23 1.93 13.98
CA LYS A 95 9.19 3.33 14.46
C LYS A 95 9.30 3.39 15.99
N SER A 96 8.59 2.50 16.68
CA SER A 96 8.63 2.37 18.14
C SER A 96 8.23 0.95 18.55
N ALA A 97 8.72 0.49 19.70
CA ALA A 97 8.32 -0.77 20.31
C ALA A 97 8.03 -0.58 21.80
N GLY A 98 7.03 -1.29 22.31
CA GLY A 98 6.62 -1.27 23.70
C GLY A 98 6.38 -2.69 24.20
N ASN A 99 6.76 -2.95 25.45
CA ASN A 99 6.55 -4.25 26.07
C ASN A 99 5.11 -4.36 26.55
N ILE A 100 4.46 -5.49 26.30
CA ILE A 100 3.16 -5.80 26.88
C ILE A 100 3.42 -6.55 28.19
N THR A 101 2.99 -5.96 29.30
CA THR A 101 3.15 -6.55 30.64
C THR A 101 1.88 -7.28 31.02
N SER A 102 1.94 -8.59 31.20
CA SER A 102 0.79 -9.40 31.64
C SER A 102 0.66 -9.44 33.17
N SER A 103 -0.56 -9.63 33.66
CA SER A 103 -0.85 -9.86 35.07
C SER A 103 -0.24 -11.19 35.56
N GLN A 104 0.47 -11.15 36.68
CA GLN A 104 1.03 -12.32 37.38
C GLN A 104 0.09 -12.86 38.49
N TYR A 105 -1.13 -12.35 38.53
CA TYR A 105 -2.17 -12.66 39.50
C TYR A 105 -3.44 -13.09 38.78
N LYS A 106 -4.33 -13.80 39.48
CA LYS A 106 -5.62 -14.19 38.94
C LYS A 106 -6.58 -13.02 38.94
N VAL A 107 -7.35 -12.86 37.87
CA VAL A 107 -8.39 -11.83 37.75
C VAL A 107 -9.72 -12.53 37.50
N ALA A 108 -10.68 -12.32 38.39
CA ALA A 108 -12.05 -12.73 38.20
C ALA A 108 -12.93 -11.49 38.03
N VAL A 109 -13.83 -11.51 37.05
CA VAL A 109 -14.82 -10.46 36.84
C VAL A 109 -16.21 -11.01 37.05
N ALA A 110 -16.98 -10.27 37.84
CA ALA A 110 -18.39 -10.53 38.08
C ALA A 110 -19.23 -9.37 37.57
N ALA A 111 -20.39 -9.70 36.99
CA ALA A 111 -21.39 -8.71 36.63
C ALA A 111 -22.06 -8.15 37.90
N PRO A 112 -22.45 -6.86 37.92
CA PRO A 112 -23.20 -6.30 39.04
C PRO A 112 -24.62 -6.91 39.12
N GLY A 113 -25.09 -7.17 40.35
CA GLY A 113 -26.47 -7.61 40.64
C GLY A 113 -26.69 -9.14 40.65
N ASN A 114 -27.93 -9.58 40.40
CA ASN A 114 -28.31 -11.02 40.39
C ASN A 114 -27.86 -11.78 39.12
N LEU A 115 -27.07 -11.14 38.26
CA LEU A 115 -26.49 -11.79 37.08
C LEU A 115 -25.36 -12.71 37.56
N GLN A 116 -25.59 -14.03 37.55
CA GLN A 116 -24.60 -15.06 37.91
C GLN A 116 -23.53 -15.23 36.83
N PHE A 117 -22.95 -14.12 36.36
CA PHE A 117 -21.85 -14.14 35.41
C PHE A 117 -20.56 -13.92 36.18
N THR A 118 -19.71 -14.94 36.22
CA THR A 118 -18.32 -14.85 36.69
C THR A 118 -17.43 -15.43 35.62
N SER A 119 -16.38 -14.69 35.27
CA SER A 119 -15.40 -15.12 34.28
C SER A 119 -14.01 -14.84 34.79
N GLU A 120 -13.08 -15.77 34.55
CA GLU A 120 -11.67 -15.50 34.72
C GLU A 120 -11.14 -14.79 33.47
N MET A 121 -10.34 -13.76 33.70
CA MET A 121 -9.69 -12.99 32.65
C MET A 121 -8.25 -12.69 33.03
N PHE A 122 -7.56 -11.97 32.16
CA PHE A 122 -6.21 -11.50 32.38
C PHE A 122 -6.17 -10.00 32.10
N PHE A 123 -5.29 -9.30 32.78
CA PHE A 123 -4.98 -7.91 32.45
C PHE A 123 -3.65 -7.82 31.73
N GLU A 124 -3.54 -6.85 30.83
CA GLU A 124 -2.27 -6.43 30.26
C GLU A 124 -2.11 -4.92 30.40
N ALA A 125 -0.87 -4.47 30.46
CA ALA A 125 -0.53 -3.06 30.39
C ALA A 125 0.44 -2.81 29.23
N VAL A 126 0.25 -1.69 28.57
CA VAL A 126 1.11 -1.19 27.49
C VAL A 126 1.51 0.25 27.78
N PRO A 127 2.65 0.73 27.24
CA PRO A 127 3.01 2.13 27.40
C PRO A 127 1.96 3.06 26.79
N ASP A 128 1.69 4.18 27.45
CA ASP A 128 0.60 5.10 27.08
C ASP A 128 0.71 5.61 25.63
N SER A 129 1.93 5.68 25.07
CA SER A 129 2.17 6.05 23.67
C SER A 129 1.53 5.13 22.63
N PHE A 130 1.09 3.92 23.03
CA PHE A 130 0.44 2.94 22.17
C PHE A 130 -1.09 2.94 22.32
N ILE A 131 -1.63 3.76 23.22
CA ILE A 131 -3.06 3.85 23.54
C ILE A 131 -3.67 5.05 22.78
N ASP A 132 -4.82 4.84 22.14
CA ASP A 132 -5.53 5.88 21.38
C ASP A 132 -6.50 6.72 22.19
N VAL A 133 -6.77 6.28 23.41
CA VAL A 133 -7.75 6.90 24.28
C VAL A 133 -7.11 8.12 24.92
N GLN A 134 -7.47 9.31 24.44
CA GLN A 134 -7.09 10.60 25.02
C GLN A 134 -8.00 11.01 26.19
N ASP A 135 -8.67 10.07 26.85
CA ASP A 135 -9.52 10.39 28.01
C ASP A 135 -8.65 10.71 29.22
N GLY A 136 -8.98 11.80 29.91
CA GLY A 136 -8.40 12.14 31.21
C GLY A 136 -8.65 11.07 32.29
N ASP A 137 -9.62 10.18 32.06
CA ASP A 137 -9.98 9.07 32.94
C ASP A 137 -8.99 7.88 32.89
N TRP A 138 -8.00 7.86 31.97
CA TRP A 138 -6.97 6.81 31.89
C TRP A 138 -5.83 6.99 32.91
N HIS A 139 -6.18 7.04 34.20
CA HIS A 139 -5.20 7.18 35.28
C HIS A 139 -5.60 6.35 36.49
N TRP A 140 -4.60 5.72 37.12
CA TRP A 140 -4.80 4.99 38.37
C TRP A 140 -3.68 5.28 39.36
N GLN A 141 -4.04 5.35 40.64
CA GLN A 141 -3.12 5.57 41.76
C GLN A 141 -3.42 4.59 42.89
N ALA A 142 -2.38 4.20 43.62
CA ALA A 142 -2.52 3.29 44.76
C ALA A 142 -3.53 3.81 45.78
N GLY A 143 -4.42 2.92 46.23
CA GLY A 143 -5.56 3.25 47.11
C GLY A 143 -6.87 3.54 46.37
N ASN A 144 -6.83 3.77 45.05
CA ASN A 144 -8.06 3.90 44.27
C ASN A 144 -8.68 2.53 43.98
N ARG A 145 -9.97 2.36 44.34
CA ARG A 145 -10.76 1.15 44.08
C ARG A 145 -11.27 1.06 42.65
N LEU A 146 -11.33 2.18 41.92
CA LEU A 146 -11.78 2.23 40.54
C LEU A 146 -10.60 2.01 39.59
N VAL A 147 -10.68 1.02 38.72
CA VAL A 147 -9.66 0.71 37.72
C VAL A 147 -10.23 1.01 36.32
N PRO A 148 -9.64 1.97 35.57
CA PRO A 148 -10.05 2.21 34.20
C PRO A 148 -9.53 1.08 33.29
N ILE A 149 -10.38 0.65 32.35
CA ILE A 149 -10.10 -0.48 31.46
C ILE A 149 -10.37 -0.09 30.02
N ILE A 150 -9.48 -0.48 29.12
CA ILE A 150 -9.73 -0.43 27.68
C ILE A 150 -9.96 -1.85 27.17
N LEU A 151 -11.06 -2.05 26.45
CA LEU A 151 -11.48 -3.35 25.94
C LEU A 151 -11.22 -3.47 24.43
N SER A 152 -10.84 -4.65 23.95
CA SER A 152 -10.83 -4.90 22.50
C SER A 152 -12.25 -4.92 21.93
N ASN A 153 -12.45 -4.29 20.77
CA ASN A 153 -13.69 -4.43 20.00
C ASN A 153 -13.99 -5.90 19.65
N ASP A 154 -12.97 -6.74 19.49
CA ASP A 154 -13.14 -8.18 19.23
C ASP A 154 -13.91 -8.89 20.35
N PHE A 155 -13.69 -8.50 21.61
CA PHE A 155 -14.40 -9.10 22.74
C PHE A 155 -15.86 -8.64 22.81
N LEU A 156 -16.15 -7.38 22.48
CA LEU A 156 -17.52 -6.90 22.36
C LEU A 156 -18.25 -7.62 21.22
N ASN A 157 -17.57 -7.83 20.09
CA ASN A 157 -18.10 -8.58 18.95
C ASN A 157 -18.35 -10.05 19.31
N LEU A 158 -17.43 -10.70 20.02
CA LEU A 158 -17.60 -12.06 20.52
C LEU A 158 -18.83 -12.17 21.42
N TYR A 159 -19.02 -11.23 22.34
CA TYR A 159 -20.23 -11.16 23.17
C TYR A 159 -21.48 -10.96 22.31
N ASN A 160 -21.53 -9.92 21.47
CA ASN A 160 -22.73 -9.53 20.74
C ASN A 160 -23.18 -10.57 19.70
N TYR A 161 -22.23 -11.14 18.95
CA TYR A 161 -22.53 -12.02 17.82
C TYR A 161 -22.31 -13.48 18.15
N GLY A 162 -21.34 -13.80 19.02
CA GLY A 162 -21.01 -15.16 19.40
C GLY A 162 -21.81 -15.71 20.57
N PHE A 163 -22.19 -14.86 21.54
CA PHE A 163 -22.85 -15.30 22.77
C PHE A 163 -24.29 -14.79 22.89
N ALA A 164 -24.50 -13.47 22.90
CA ALA A 164 -25.75 -12.83 23.27
C ALA A 164 -26.95 -13.31 22.43
N LEU A 165 -26.78 -13.37 21.10
CA LEU A 165 -27.83 -13.85 20.19
C LEU A 165 -28.27 -15.29 20.48
N SER A 166 -27.32 -16.17 20.83
CA SER A 166 -27.63 -17.59 21.13
C SER A 166 -28.31 -17.78 22.48
N GLN A 167 -28.07 -16.87 23.42
CA GLN A 167 -28.61 -16.92 24.78
C GLN A 167 -29.84 -16.01 24.97
N GLY A 168 -30.31 -15.35 23.90
CA GLY A 168 -31.41 -14.39 23.96
C GLY A 168 -31.10 -13.15 24.82
N LEU A 169 -29.82 -12.83 25.03
CA LEU A 169 -29.38 -11.66 25.77
C LEU A 169 -29.32 -10.42 24.87
N PRO A 170 -29.50 -9.20 25.43
CA PRO A 170 -29.38 -7.98 24.66
C PRO A 170 -27.94 -7.77 24.19
N GLN A 171 -27.81 -7.29 22.96
CA GLN A 171 -26.54 -6.80 22.43
C GLN A 171 -26.21 -5.46 23.06
N LEU A 172 -24.92 -5.21 23.28
CA LEU A 172 -24.40 -4.02 23.93
C LEU A 172 -23.66 -3.15 22.91
N SER A 173 -23.91 -1.85 22.94
CA SER A 173 -23.09 -0.87 22.23
C SER A 173 -21.84 -0.51 23.03
N PRO A 174 -20.78 0.04 22.41
CA PRO A 174 -19.61 0.53 23.14
C PRO A 174 -19.96 1.49 24.28
N GLU A 175 -20.89 2.42 24.04
CA GLU A 175 -21.34 3.39 25.05
C GLU A 175 -22.14 2.72 26.18
N SER A 176 -22.93 1.69 25.87
CA SER A 176 -23.63 0.88 26.88
C SER A 176 -22.66 0.16 27.82
N VAL A 177 -21.50 -0.29 27.32
CA VAL A 177 -20.51 -1.00 28.14
C VAL A 177 -19.76 -0.04 29.07
N LYS A 178 -19.47 1.19 28.63
CA LYS A 178 -18.75 2.20 29.44
C LYS A 178 -19.47 2.57 30.74
N VAL A 179 -20.80 2.43 30.77
CA VAL A 179 -21.62 2.75 31.94
C VAL A 179 -21.81 1.59 32.91
N ILE A 180 -21.40 0.38 32.55
CA ILE A 180 -21.56 -0.83 33.39
C ILE A 180 -20.33 -0.96 34.31
N PRO A 181 -20.48 -0.80 35.64
CA PRO A 181 -19.39 -1.08 36.56
C PRO A 181 -19.19 -2.60 36.68
N MET A 182 -17.98 -3.08 36.45
CA MET A 182 -17.64 -4.50 36.60
C MET A 182 -16.97 -4.73 37.94
N GLN A 183 -17.39 -5.73 38.71
CA GLN A 183 -16.68 -6.08 39.94
C GLN A 183 -15.49 -6.96 39.58
N ILE A 184 -14.28 -6.50 39.90
CA ILE A 184 -13.03 -7.21 39.63
C ILE A 184 -12.50 -7.72 40.97
N THR A 185 -12.12 -8.99 41.00
CA THR A 185 -11.38 -9.56 42.12
C THR A 185 -10.00 -9.98 41.61
N ILE A 186 -8.95 -9.39 42.17
CA ILE A 186 -7.58 -9.83 41.94
C ILE A 186 -7.15 -10.74 43.10
N SER A 187 -6.43 -11.82 42.81
CA SER A 187 -5.97 -12.74 43.86
C SER A 187 -4.69 -13.50 43.50
N ASN A 188 -3.97 -13.96 44.52
CA ASN A 188 -2.78 -14.81 44.39
C ASN A 188 -2.95 -16.17 45.07
N GLY A 189 -4.20 -16.55 45.41
CA GLY A 189 -4.55 -17.76 46.15
C GLY A 189 -4.53 -17.61 47.67
N ALA A 190 -3.70 -16.72 48.23
CA ALA A 190 -3.65 -16.45 49.68
C ALA A 190 -4.39 -15.16 50.07
N HIS A 191 -4.30 -14.14 49.22
CA HIS A 191 -4.94 -12.84 49.40
C HIS A 191 -5.79 -12.50 48.18
N SER A 192 -6.91 -11.82 48.43
CA SER A 192 -7.82 -11.33 47.39
C SER A 192 -8.30 -9.93 47.71
N GLU A 193 -8.42 -9.09 46.69
CA GLU A 193 -8.94 -7.74 46.83
C GLU A 193 -9.92 -7.40 45.70
N GLN A 194 -10.93 -6.61 46.04
CA GLN A 194 -12.01 -6.24 45.14
C GLN A 194 -11.90 -4.78 44.67
N PHE A 195 -12.02 -4.61 43.36
CA PHE A 195 -11.97 -3.37 42.61
C PHE A 195 -13.24 -3.22 41.77
N ILE A 196 -13.49 -1.98 41.33
CA ILE A 196 -14.54 -1.66 40.37
C ILE A 196 -13.87 -1.30 39.05
N GLY A 197 -14.08 -2.12 38.03
CA GLY A 197 -13.65 -1.86 36.66
C GLY A 197 -14.62 -0.92 35.96
N LYS A 198 -14.10 0.12 35.33
CA LYS A 198 -14.86 1.00 34.44
C LYS A 198 -14.24 0.94 33.06
N VAL A 199 -15.01 0.54 32.05
CA VAL A 199 -14.54 0.61 30.66
C VAL A 199 -14.53 2.08 30.25
N VAL A 200 -13.35 2.61 29.92
CA VAL A 200 -13.19 4.02 29.50
C VAL A 200 -13.04 4.14 27.98
N GLY A 201 -12.64 3.07 27.30
CA GLY A 201 -12.49 3.09 25.85
C GLY A 201 -12.38 1.71 25.22
N PHE A 202 -12.28 1.71 23.90
CA PHE A 202 -12.13 0.51 23.07
C PHE A 202 -10.89 0.63 22.19
N SER A 203 -10.30 -0.51 21.82
CA SER A 203 -9.13 -0.56 20.95
C SER A 203 -9.26 -1.64 19.89
N ASP A 204 -8.90 -1.31 18.65
CA ASP A 204 -8.71 -2.26 17.54
C ASP A 204 -7.23 -2.71 17.41
N ARG A 205 -6.35 -2.16 18.26
CA ARG A 205 -4.90 -2.39 18.14
C ARG A 205 -4.46 -3.65 18.86
N ILE A 206 -5.06 -3.93 20.02
CA ILE A 206 -4.65 -5.00 20.93
C ILE A 206 -5.88 -5.78 21.40
N ALA A 207 -5.92 -7.07 21.07
CA ALA A 207 -6.92 -7.99 21.59
C ALA A 207 -6.62 -8.35 23.06
N SER A 208 -7.00 -7.47 23.99
CA SER A 208 -6.73 -7.61 25.42
C SER A 208 -7.64 -6.76 26.30
N PHE A 209 -7.56 -6.96 27.61
CA PHE A 209 -8.12 -6.08 28.64
C PHE A 209 -6.97 -5.22 29.19
N LEU A 210 -6.89 -3.99 28.71
CA LEU A 210 -5.81 -3.09 29.08
C LEU A 210 -6.13 -2.36 30.37
N VAL A 211 -5.14 -2.25 31.26
CA VAL A 211 -5.18 -1.42 32.48
C VAL A 211 -3.97 -0.48 32.52
N PRO A 212 -4.04 0.63 33.28
CA PRO A 212 -2.92 1.54 33.40
C PRO A 212 -1.68 0.84 33.95
N GLN A 213 -0.52 1.23 33.42
CA GLN A 213 0.75 0.65 33.83
C GLN A 213 1.05 0.78 35.34
N PRO A 214 0.71 1.91 36.02
CA PRO A 214 0.85 2.00 37.47
C PRO A 214 0.04 0.95 38.25
N PHE A 215 -1.18 0.63 37.80
CA PHE A 215 -2.01 -0.41 38.42
C PHE A 215 -1.38 -1.78 38.24
N MET A 216 -0.93 -2.10 37.02
CA MET A 216 -0.28 -3.39 36.73
C MET A 216 0.99 -3.59 37.55
N GLN A 217 1.83 -2.56 37.68
CA GLN A 217 3.06 -2.62 38.48
C GLN A 217 2.74 -2.84 39.97
N TRP A 218 1.80 -2.07 40.52
CA TRP A 218 1.37 -2.22 41.90
C TRP A 218 0.75 -3.62 42.15
N ALA A 219 -0.15 -4.07 41.28
CA ALA A 219 -0.84 -5.35 41.46
C ALA A 219 0.12 -6.55 41.30
N ASN A 220 1.06 -6.50 40.34
CA ASN A 220 2.10 -7.52 40.22
C ASN A 220 3.05 -7.53 41.43
N ALA A 221 3.36 -6.38 42.02
CA ALA A 221 4.20 -6.32 43.21
C ALA A 221 3.53 -6.91 44.46
N ASN A 222 2.21 -6.70 44.62
CA ASN A 222 1.47 -7.16 45.82
C ASN A 222 0.89 -8.57 45.67
N TYR A 223 0.49 -8.96 44.46
CA TYR A 223 -0.23 -10.21 44.18
C TYR A 223 0.50 -11.13 43.18
N GLY A 224 1.60 -10.69 42.56
CA GLY A 224 2.39 -11.50 41.64
C GLY A 224 3.37 -12.45 42.35
N SER A 225 4.23 -13.09 41.56
CA SER A 225 5.22 -14.06 42.04
C SER A 225 6.53 -13.43 42.55
N GLY A 226 6.62 -12.10 42.57
CA GLY A 226 7.83 -11.35 42.96
C GLY A 226 8.98 -11.40 41.95
N GLN A 227 8.80 -12.08 40.81
CA GLN A 227 9.76 -12.12 39.71
C GLN A 227 9.42 -11.04 38.66
N PRO A 228 10.42 -10.45 37.98
CA PRO A 228 10.17 -9.53 36.88
C PRO A 228 9.21 -10.15 35.87
N ALA A 229 8.17 -9.42 35.49
CA ALA A 229 7.22 -9.86 34.47
C ALA A 229 7.96 -10.04 33.14
N ALA A 230 8.20 -11.30 32.78
CA ALA A 230 8.81 -11.60 31.51
C ALA A 230 7.88 -11.22 30.37
N THR A 231 8.45 -10.64 29.32
CA THR A 231 7.69 -10.10 28.19
C THR A 231 7.35 -11.23 27.23
N SER A 232 6.10 -11.68 27.21
CA SER A 232 5.61 -12.71 26.27
C SER A 232 5.18 -12.12 24.92
N ARG A 233 4.80 -10.83 24.91
CA ARG A 233 4.26 -10.13 23.75
C ARG A 233 4.81 -8.72 23.68
N VAL A 234 5.01 -8.22 22.47
CA VAL A 234 5.54 -6.88 22.21
C VAL A 234 4.61 -6.18 21.22
N ILE A 235 4.25 -4.94 21.51
CA ILE A 235 3.59 -4.09 20.53
C ILE A 235 4.63 -3.26 19.79
N VAL A 236 4.58 -3.26 18.46
CA VAL A 236 5.43 -2.42 17.63
C VAL A 236 4.61 -1.53 16.72
N LYS A 237 5.04 -0.28 16.58
CA LYS A 237 4.59 0.61 15.52
C LYS A 237 5.56 0.48 14.36
N VAL A 238 5.08 0.07 13.20
CA VAL A 238 5.88 -0.11 11.99
C VAL A 238 5.65 1.03 10.99
N THR A 239 6.58 1.20 10.06
CA THR A 239 6.42 2.14 8.94
C THR A 239 5.38 1.67 7.94
N ASP A 240 5.42 0.38 7.61
CA ASP A 240 4.45 -0.30 6.77
C ASP A 240 4.35 -1.76 7.24
N PRO A 241 3.16 -2.24 7.66
CA PRO A 241 2.94 -3.66 8.00
C PRO A 241 3.14 -4.58 6.78
N SER A 242 3.22 -3.99 5.58
CA SER A 242 3.41 -4.69 4.31
C SER A 242 4.86 -4.86 3.89
N ASN A 243 5.81 -4.33 4.66
CA ASN A 243 7.21 -4.36 4.29
C ASN A 243 7.74 -5.82 4.20
N PRO A 244 8.28 -6.26 3.04
CA PRO A 244 8.83 -7.61 2.89
C PRO A 244 9.96 -7.93 3.88
N ALA A 245 10.76 -6.93 4.27
CA ALA A 245 11.82 -7.10 5.25
C ALA A 245 11.28 -7.45 6.63
N LEU A 246 10.15 -6.85 7.04
CA LEU A 246 9.45 -7.19 8.29
C LEU A 246 8.94 -8.63 8.24
N VAL A 247 8.27 -9.03 7.15
CA VAL A 247 7.75 -10.40 7.00
C VAL A 247 8.87 -11.42 7.06
N LYS A 248 9.99 -11.13 6.37
CA LYS A 248 11.17 -11.99 6.39
C LYS A 248 11.77 -12.09 7.80
N TYR A 249 11.98 -10.95 8.47
CA TYR A 249 12.50 -10.91 9.83
C TYR A 249 11.64 -11.72 10.81
N LEU A 250 10.30 -11.56 10.76
CA LEU A 250 9.41 -12.33 11.61
C LEU A 250 9.52 -13.85 11.36
N ASN A 251 9.67 -14.27 10.11
CA ASN A 251 9.85 -15.69 9.79
C ASN A 251 11.22 -16.23 10.21
N ASP A 252 12.29 -15.46 9.97
CA ASP A 252 13.67 -15.87 10.29
C ASP A 252 13.88 -16.02 11.80
N HIS A 253 13.13 -15.27 12.62
CA HIS A 253 13.17 -15.30 14.09
C HIS A 253 12.05 -16.15 14.74
N ASP A 254 11.24 -16.88 13.95
CA ASP A 254 10.09 -17.65 14.44
C ASP A 254 9.08 -16.81 15.28
N TYR A 255 8.88 -15.57 14.87
CA TYR A 255 7.90 -14.66 15.45
C TYR A 255 6.56 -14.73 14.71
N THR A 256 5.47 -14.54 15.45
CA THR A 256 4.10 -14.50 14.94
C THR A 256 3.40 -13.22 15.34
N THR A 257 2.52 -12.72 14.48
CA THR A 257 1.71 -11.52 14.71
C THR A 257 0.30 -11.76 14.15
N ASN A 258 -0.59 -10.78 14.30
CA ASN A 258 -1.94 -10.86 13.75
C ASN A 258 -1.87 -11.07 12.22
N GLN A 259 -2.22 -12.29 11.78
CA GLN A 259 -2.00 -12.74 10.41
C GLN A 259 -2.86 -11.96 9.42
N ASP A 260 -4.01 -11.43 9.81
CA ASP A 260 -4.88 -10.69 8.90
C ASP A 260 -4.22 -9.40 8.39
N LYS A 261 -3.45 -8.73 9.26
CA LYS A 261 -2.63 -7.57 8.88
C LYS A 261 -1.51 -7.96 7.91
N LEU A 262 -0.89 -9.13 8.09
CA LEU A 262 0.12 -9.67 7.17
C LEU A 262 -0.47 -10.21 5.85
N ARG A 263 -1.74 -10.63 5.81
CA ARG A 263 -2.39 -11.10 4.57
C ARG A 263 -2.63 -9.95 3.60
N HIS A 264 -3.02 -8.78 4.12
CA HIS A 264 -3.15 -7.57 3.32
C HIS A 264 -1.81 -7.20 2.64
N SER A 265 -0.67 -7.39 3.32
CA SER A 265 0.67 -7.23 2.74
C SER A 265 0.89 -8.09 1.49
N ARG A 266 0.57 -9.38 1.57
CA ARG A 266 0.81 -10.31 0.46
C ARG A 266 0.00 -9.95 -0.77
N THR A 267 -1.27 -9.53 -0.58
CA THR A 267 -2.13 -9.09 -1.70
C THR A 267 -1.54 -7.87 -2.40
N LYS A 268 -1.05 -6.89 -1.63
CA LYS A 268 -0.38 -5.69 -2.16
C LYS A 268 0.83 -6.07 -3.02
N GLN A 269 1.68 -6.97 -2.51
CA GLN A 269 2.87 -7.43 -3.24
C GLN A 269 2.52 -8.14 -4.56
N VAL A 270 1.50 -9.01 -4.56
CA VAL A 270 1.05 -9.71 -5.77
C VAL A 270 0.57 -8.73 -6.84
N VAL A 271 -0.22 -7.72 -6.47
CA VAL A 271 -0.70 -6.72 -7.44
C VAL A 271 0.46 -5.90 -8.01
N GLN A 272 1.44 -5.51 -7.18
CA GLN A 272 2.63 -4.79 -7.66
C GLN A 272 3.43 -5.60 -8.68
N ILE A 273 3.55 -6.93 -8.48
CA ILE A 273 4.19 -7.83 -9.46
C ILE A 273 3.39 -7.85 -10.76
N ILE A 274 2.06 -8.00 -10.69
CA ILE A 274 1.19 -8.02 -11.89
C ILE A 274 1.33 -6.71 -12.70
N VAL A 275 1.27 -5.55 -12.03
CA VAL A 275 1.43 -4.25 -12.68
C VAL A 275 2.81 -4.12 -13.33
N SER A 276 3.86 -4.60 -12.67
CA SER A 276 5.22 -4.59 -13.21
C SER A 276 5.36 -5.46 -14.46
N VAL A 277 4.74 -6.65 -14.48
CA VAL A 277 4.70 -7.55 -15.64
C VAL A 277 3.95 -6.90 -16.81
N ILE A 278 2.81 -6.27 -16.55
CA ILE A 278 2.05 -5.53 -17.59
C ILE A 278 2.89 -4.37 -18.15
N GLY A 279 3.60 -3.64 -17.29
CA GLY A 279 4.53 -2.58 -17.71
C GLY A 279 5.65 -3.09 -18.60
N PHE A 280 6.23 -4.25 -18.28
CA PHE A 280 7.25 -4.89 -19.12
C PHE A 280 6.70 -5.26 -20.50
N PHE A 281 5.49 -5.84 -20.59
CA PHE A 281 4.84 -6.10 -21.87
C PHE A 281 4.55 -4.80 -22.65
N GLY A 282 4.14 -3.73 -21.97
CA GLY A 282 3.96 -2.40 -22.55
C GLY A 282 5.25 -1.87 -23.19
N LEU A 283 6.39 -2.04 -22.52
CA LEU A 283 7.71 -1.66 -23.05
C LEU A 283 8.08 -2.46 -24.31
N VAL A 284 7.86 -3.77 -24.29
CA VAL A 284 8.14 -4.65 -25.44
C VAL A 284 7.25 -4.28 -26.63
N LEU A 285 5.96 -4.02 -26.39
CA LEU A 285 5.02 -3.57 -27.43
C LEU A 285 5.41 -2.21 -28.00
N LEU A 286 5.89 -1.29 -27.16
CA LEU A 286 6.40 0.01 -27.60
C LEU A 286 7.62 -0.15 -28.50
N PHE A 287 8.54 -1.06 -28.17
CA PHE A 287 9.68 -1.37 -29.01
C PHE A 287 9.23 -1.92 -30.38
N PHE A 288 8.31 -2.88 -30.42
CA PHE A 288 7.74 -3.38 -31.68
C PHE A 288 7.03 -2.29 -32.48
N ALA A 289 6.23 -1.45 -31.83
CA ALA A 289 5.55 -0.35 -32.47
C ALA A 289 6.55 0.65 -33.09
N MET A 290 7.66 0.94 -32.40
CA MET A 290 8.75 1.75 -32.95
C MET A 290 9.41 1.09 -34.17
N LEU A 291 9.62 -0.24 -34.16
CA LEU A 291 10.17 -0.96 -35.31
C LEU A 291 9.22 -0.91 -36.52
N VAL A 292 7.95 -1.23 -36.31
CA VAL A 292 6.92 -1.18 -37.36
C VAL A 292 6.80 0.23 -37.92
N PHE A 293 6.80 1.25 -37.05
CA PHE A 293 6.76 2.64 -37.47
C PHE A 293 8.02 3.07 -38.24
N SER A 294 9.20 2.59 -37.83
CA SER A 294 10.45 2.82 -38.56
C SER A 294 10.41 2.18 -39.94
N MET A 295 9.99 0.90 -40.05
CA MET A 295 9.78 0.23 -41.35
C MET A 295 8.77 0.97 -42.22
N PHE A 296 7.72 1.52 -41.62
CA PHE A 296 6.73 2.30 -42.32
C PHE A 296 7.32 3.59 -42.93
N ILE A 297 8.17 4.32 -42.20
CA ILE A 297 8.89 5.47 -42.74
C ILE A 297 9.83 5.05 -43.88
N GLN A 298 10.53 3.92 -43.72
CA GLN A 298 11.41 3.38 -44.76
C GLN A 298 10.63 3.10 -46.04
N LEU A 299 9.46 2.49 -45.92
CA LEU A 299 8.57 2.23 -47.05
C LEU A 299 8.16 3.53 -47.74
N ILE A 300 7.75 4.57 -47.00
CA ILE A 300 7.40 5.88 -47.60
C ILE A 300 8.59 6.45 -48.37
N VAL A 301 9.77 6.48 -47.75
CA VAL A 301 10.96 7.06 -48.40
C VAL A 301 11.35 6.27 -49.65
N ALA A 302 11.25 4.94 -49.60
CA ALA A 302 11.52 4.07 -50.74
C ALA A 302 10.49 4.24 -51.87
N SER A 303 9.19 4.37 -51.53
CA SER A 303 8.12 4.60 -52.51
C SER A 303 8.21 5.97 -53.17
N CYS A 304 8.70 6.99 -52.46
CA CYS A 304 8.87 8.34 -53.01
C CYS A 304 10.25 8.57 -53.66
N ARG A 305 11.02 7.50 -53.91
CA ARG A 305 12.42 7.59 -54.37
C ARG A 305 12.55 8.30 -55.73
N GLN A 306 11.68 7.98 -56.68
CA GLN A 306 11.74 8.55 -58.03
C GLN A 306 11.43 10.04 -58.01
N GLU A 307 10.43 10.46 -57.22
CA GLU A 307 10.07 11.87 -57.06
C GLU A 307 11.16 12.64 -56.33
N ILE A 308 11.76 12.03 -55.30
CA ILE A 308 12.92 12.60 -54.59
C ILE A 308 14.10 12.81 -55.55
N ALA A 309 14.43 11.82 -56.39
CA ALA A 309 15.51 11.93 -57.37
C ALA A 309 15.23 13.03 -58.41
N LEU A 310 14.00 13.10 -58.93
CA LEU A 310 13.58 14.14 -59.87
C LEU A 310 13.72 15.54 -59.26
N LEU A 311 13.35 15.70 -57.98
CA LEU A 311 13.49 16.95 -57.25
C LEU A 311 14.96 17.38 -57.07
N VAL A 312 15.86 16.43 -56.80
CA VAL A 312 17.30 16.69 -56.69
C VAL A 312 17.87 17.13 -58.04
N ILE A 313 17.46 16.48 -59.14
CA ILE A 313 17.84 16.87 -60.50
C ILE A 313 17.36 18.29 -60.84
N LEU A 314 16.18 18.69 -60.34
CA LEU A 314 15.63 20.05 -60.45
C LEU A 314 16.32 21.09 -59.54
N GLY A 315 17.41 20.73 -58.85
CA GLY A 315 18.23 21.64 -58.05
C GLY A 315 17.85 21.72 -56.56
N ALA A 316 17.02 20.82 -56.05
CA ALA A 316 16.70 20.79 -54.62
C ALA A 316 17.87 20.24 -53.79
N ALA A 317 18.28 20.98 -52.76
CA ALA A 317 19.35 20.54 -51.87
C ALA A 317 18.90 19.32 -51.00
N PRO A 318 19.69 18.24 -50.89
CA PRO A 318 19.36 17.05 -50.09
C PRO A 318 19.02 17.37 -48.63
N GLY A 319 19.67 18.40 -48.06
CA GLY A 319 19.40 18.86 -46.70
C GLY A 319 18.03 19.52 -46.50
N GLN A 320 17.47 20.18 -47.53
CA GLN A 320 16.13 20.76 -47.49
C GLN A 320 15.05 19.66 -47.50
N LEU A 321 15.28 18.61 -48.31
CA LEU A 321 14.37 17.47 -48.39
C LEU A 321 14.32 16.68 -47.07
N ARG A 322 15.48 16.44 -46.44
CA ARG A 322 15.56 15.82 -45.10
C ARG A 322 14.77 16.60 -44.06
N ARG A 323 14.93 17.94 -44.04
CA ARG A 323 14.24 18.81 -43.08
C ARG A 323 12.74 18.86 -43.34
N PHE A 324 12.31 18.75 -44.61
CA PHE A 324 10.90 18.63 -44.97
C PHE A 324 10.29 17.32 -44.47
N LEU A 325 10.91 16.17 -44.75
CA LEU A 325 10.42 14.87 -44.29
C LEU A 325 10.32 14.82 -42.76
N LEU A 326 11.35 15.28 -42.05
CA LEU A 326 11.31 15.38 -40.59
C LEU A 326 10.17 16.26 -40.09
N ARG A 327 9.92 17.42 -40.72
CA ARG A 327 8.84 18.34 -40.34
C ARG A 327 7.45 17.77 -40.64
N GLN A 328 7.32 16.92 -41.64
CA GLN A 328 6.07 16.24 -42.01
C GLN A 328 5.73 15.10 -41.03
N PHE A 329 6.72 14.32 -40.59
CA PHE A 329 6.52 13.24 -39.61
C PHE A 329 6.53 13.70 -38.15
N SER A 330 7.08 14.89 -37.88
CA SER A 330 7.14 15.47 -36.53
C SER A 330 5.79 15.60 -35.81
N PRO A 331 4.75 16.19 -36.41
CA PRO A 331 3.46 16.32 -35.75
C PRO A 331 2.79 14.98 -35.46
N LEU A 332 3.16 13.90 -36.18
CA LEU A 332 2.49 12.62 -36.06
C LEU A 332 2.70 11.96 -34.69
N TYR A 333 3.95 11.84 -34.25
CA TYR A 333 4.24 11.27 -32.93
C TYR A 333 3.85 12.22 -31.79
N LEU A 334 3.84 13.53 -32.04
CA LEU A 334 3.38 14.52 -31.07
C LEU A 334 1.87 14.38 -30.84
N ILE A 335 1.08 14.23 -31.90
CA ILE A 335 -0.37 13.99 -31.81
C ILE A 335 -0.66 12.66 -31.13
N THR A 336 0.05 11.58 -31.47
CA THR A 336 -0.17 10.28 -30.81
C THR A 336 0.25 10.30 -29.34
N GLY A 337 1.37 10.96 -29.00
CA GLY A 337 1.86 11.06 -27.63
C GLY A 337 0.95 11.92 -26.75
N VAL A 338 0.56 13.11 -27.23
CA VAL A 338 -0.37 14.00 -26.52
C VAL A 338 -1.76 13.35 -26.44
N GLY A 339 -2.24 12.72 -27.52
CA GLY A 339 -3.51 11.99 -27.52
C GLY A 339 -3.53 10.84 -26.53
N ALA A 340 -2.46 10.04 -26.46
CA ALA A 340 -2.32 8.97 -25.47
C ALA A 340 -2.27 9.52 -24.03
N LEU A 341 -1.57 10.64 -23.80
CA LEU A 341 -1.53 11.29 -22.49
C LEU A 341 -2.90 11.82 -22.06
N LEU A 342 -3.66 12.45 -22.97
CA LEU A 342 -5.02 12.92 -22.69
C LEU A 342 -5.98 11.77 -22.40
N LEU A 343 -5.88 10.66 -23.14
CA LEU A 343 -6.66 9.46 -22.87
C LEU A 343 -6.30 8.84 -21.52
N ALA A 344 -5.01 8.75 -21.18
CA ALA A 344 -4.56 8.29 -19.87
C ALA A 344 -5.07 9.20 -18.75
N ALA A 345 -5.08 10.53 -18.96
CA ALA A 345 -5.65 11.48 -18.01
C ALA A 345 -7.17 11.30 -17.83
N GLY A 346 -7.90 11.06 -18.91
CA GLY A 346 -9.33 10.76 -18.85
C GLY A 346 -9.62 9.46 -18.09
N LEU A 347 -8.81 8.42 -18.33
CA LEU A 347 -8.89 7.15 -17.61
C LEU A 347 -8.57 7.34 -16.12
N GLN A 348 -7.54 8.13 -15.79
CA GLN A 348 -7.18 8.46 -14.42
C GLN A 348 -8.31 9.16 -13.66
N TYR A 349 -8.91 10.16 -14.30
CA TYR A 349 -10.02 10.89 -13.71
C TYR A 349 -11.22 9.96 -13.44
N TRP A 350 -11.52 9.05 -14.36
CA TRP A 350 -12.56 8.05 -14.18
C TRP A 350 -12.23 7.09 -13.03
N THR A 351 -11.00 6.58 -12.95
CA THR A 351 -10.52 5.71 -11.87
C THR A 351 -10.58 6.41 -10.51
N SER A 352 -10.12 7.65 -10.41
CA SER A 352 -10.19 8.45 -9.18
C SER A 352 -11.64 8.63 -8.71
N LYS A 353 -12.57 8.91 -9.63
CA LYS A 353 -14.00 9.04 -9.29
C LYS A 353 -14.62 7.70 -8.86
N ALA A 354 -14.24 6.60 -9.50
CA ALA A 354 -14.71 5.27 -9.13
C ALA A 354 -14.21 4.86 -7.73
N LEU A 355 -12.93 5.13 -7.43
CA LEU A 355 -12.31 4.82 -6.14
C LEU A 355 -12.83 5.67 -4.98
N GLN A 356 -13.17 6.94 -5.24
CA GLN A 356 -13.83 7.81 -4.26
C GLN A 356 -15.18 7.25 -3.80
N GLY A 357 -15.88 6.48 -4.65
CA GLY A 357 -17.12 5.79 -4.27
C GLY A 357 -16.92 4.64 -3.29
N HIS A 358 -15.67 4.22 -3.05
CA HIS A 358 -15.27 3.12 -2.17
C HIS A 358 -14.33 3.60 -1.04
N ASP A 359 -14.35 4.89 -0.69
CA ASP A 359 -13.51 5.52 0.34
C ASP A 359 -11.99 5.44 0.11
N PHE A 360 -11.53 5.19 -1.13
CA PHE A 360 -10.11 5.22 -1.49
C PHE A 360 -9.75 6.54 -2.18
N TYR A 361 -8.70 7.21 -1.69
CA TYR A 361 -8.22 8.47 -2.26
C TYR A 361 -7.06 8.27 -3.22
N VAL A 362 -7.25 8.61 -4.49
CA VAL A 362 -6.21 8.69 -5.51
C VAL A 362 -6.25 10.05 -6.18
N SER A 363 -5.08 10.63 -6.47
CA SER A 363 -4.97 11.90 -7.18
C SER A 363 -5.77 11.87 -8.49
N PRO A 364 -6.68 12.84 -8.73
CA PRO A 364 -7.37 12.97 -10.02
C PRO A 364 -6.43 13.36 -11.16
N TRP A 365 -5.25 13.89 -10.82
CA TRP A 365 -4.24 14.32 -11.77
C TRP A 365 -3.29 13.18 -12.10
N VAL A 366 -2.88 13.14 -13.37
CA VAL A 366 -1.85 12.23 -13.87
C VAL A 366 -0.56 12.41 -13.07
N SER A 367 0.08 11.28 -12.74
CA SER A 367 1.33 11.26 -12.01
C SER A 367 2.45 11.97 -12.77
N VAL A 368 3.37 12.62 -12.05
CA VAL A 368 4.60 13.20 -12.61
C VAL A 368 5.40 12.13 -13.36
N TYR A 369 5.42 10.89 -12.87
CA TYR A 369 6.09 9.78 -13.53
C TYR A 369 5.50 9.51 -14.93
N THR A 370 4.18 9.52 -15.08
CA THR A 370 3.49 9.30 -16.35
C THR A 370 3.79 10.42 -17.35
N VAL A 371 3.85 11.68 -16.90
CA VAL A 371 4.22 12.82 -17.75
C VAL A 371 5.68 12.70 -18.20
N LEU A 372 6.60 12.36 -17.30
CA LEU A 372 8.00 12.13 -17.63
C LEU A 372 8.18 10.95 -18.59
N SER A 373 7.44 9.85 -18.40
CA SER A 373 7.42 8.72 -19.32
C SER A 373 6.90 9.12 -20.69
N ALA A 374 5.85 9.94 -20.78
CA ALA A 374 5.34 10.44 -22.07
C ALA A 374 6.40 11.26 -22.81
N LEU A 375 7.09 12.18 -22.11
CA LEU A 375 8.18 12.96 -22.67
C LEU A 375 9.34 12.08 -23.14
N LEU A 376 9.72 11.07 -22.34
CA LEU A 376 10.78 10.12 -22.67
C LEU A 376 10.42 9.28 -23.91
N ILE A 377 9.19 8.76 -23.99
CA ILE A 377 8.71 7.99 -25.15
C ILE A 377 8.71 8.88 -26.41
N MET A 378 8.18 10.11 -26.32
CA MET A 378 8.20 11.03 -27.45
C MET A 378 9.63 11.36 -27.92
N ALA A 379 10.56 11.57 -26.97
CA ALA A 379 11.97 11.80 -27.28
C ALA A 379 12.62 10.55 -27.91
N ALA A 380 12.34 9.35 -27.41
CA ALA A 380 12.86 8.10 -27.95
C ALA A 380 12.39 7.87 -29.39
N VAL A 381 11.08 8.02 -29.64
CA VAL A 381 10.49 7.91 -30.98
C VAL A 381 11.10 8.95 -31.92
N TYR A 382 11.31 10.19 -31.47
CA TYR A 382 11.97 11.23 -32.24
C TYR A 382 13.40 10.85 -32.64
N VAL A 383 14.20 10.36 -31.69
CA VAL A 383 15.60 9.96 -31.93
C VAL A 383 15.67 8.80 -32.92
N VAL A 384 14.82 7.77 -32.74
CA VAL A 384 14.74 6.62 -33.67
C VAL A 384 14.39 7.11 -35.08
N ASN A 385 13.40 7.99 -35.19
CA ASN A 385 12.97 8.53 -36.47
C ASN A 385 14.09 9.35 -37.17
N VAL A 386 14.75 10.26 -36.44
CA VAL A 386 15.88 11.04 -36.98
C VAL A 386 17.01 10.13 -37.45
N ARG A 387 17.34 9.09 -36.68
CA ARG A 387 18.38 8.11 -37.06
C ARG A 387 17.98 7.33 -38.31
N SER A 388 16.74 6.85 -38.38
CA SER A 388 16.22 6.18 -39.57
C SER A 388 16.32 7.09 -40.79
N ILE A 389 15.72 8.29 -40.76
CA ILE A 389 15.77 9.23 -41.90
C ILE A 389 17.20 9.58 -42.30
N ARG A 390 18.11 9.82 -41.33
CA ARG A 390 19.51 10.14 -41.62
C ARG A 390 20.22 9.00 -42.35
N LYS A 391 20.06 7.76 -41.86
CA LYS A 391 20.69 6.57 -42.46
C LYS A 391 20.24 6.38 -43.91
N TYR A 392 18.96 6.64 -44.21
CA TYR A 392 18.43 6.45 -45.55
C TYR A 392 18.77 7.60 -46.50
N VAL A 393 18.73 8.86 -46.06
CA VAL A 393 19.14 9.99 -46.93
C VAL A 393 20.61 9.90 -47.31
N ALA A 394 21.48 9.46 -46.39
CA ALA A 394 22.92 9.26 -46.66
C ALA A 394 23.21 8.09 -47.62
N LEU A 395 22.27 7.16 -47.79
CA LEU A 395 22.37 6.04 -48.72
C LEU A 395 22.11 6.46 -50.18
N TYR A 396 21.61 7.68 -50.41
CA TYR A 396 21.17 8.19 -51.71
C TYR A 396 21.72 9.60 -52.04
N SER A 397 22.59 10.16 -51.20
CA SER A 397 23.49 11.28 -51.52
C SER A 397 24.81 10.72 -52.01
#